data_AF-A0A7S4CNI1-F1
#
_entry.id   AF-A0A7S4CNI1-F1
#
_cell.length_a   1.000
_cell.length_b   1.000
_cell.length_c   1.000
_cell.angle_alpha   90.00
_cell.angle_beta   90.00
_cell.angle_gamma   90.00
#
_symmetry.space_group_name_H-M   'P 1'
#
loop_
_entity.id
_entity.type
_entity.pdbx_description
1 polymer ?
#
loop_
_entity_poly.entity_id
_entity_poly.type
_entity_poly.pdbx_seq_one_letter_code
_entity_poly.pdbx_strand_id
1 'polypeptide(L)'
;IPYITSPSEADAQCGFLNTAGLVDGVCTEDSDVFLFGAKTVYKGLFGNEQNSVGVVTTESVAENVGLDRDGLVAMALLLGSDYTEGVANVGIVGSLEILSAFPLDPGIVDETERIMGTLLQFKDWVYKAKSMQRSQRPARRQHEDYAPADGAPPRTTVGDAQQYVTQYFKHLWKLRRRQFTLGDQFPAKSVVAAYLQPSIDNSTEPFTFGKPHWDRLKELAATRFGWTAQQTNDFLGPVIEKCKRPLLQQPRITEYFERTCTVGEALHSCRTDIAIHHLQRLRAHVGAPDTQVEVDKALAVVMFHKDQPHGARAAEEEEEEEAQEAAEDEDVDAVDEDAEALAGLTAQE
;
A
#
# COMPACT_ATOMS: atom_id res chain seq x y z
N ILE A 1 30.84 1.00 8.27
CA ILE A 1 29.38 1.13 8.26
C ILE A 1 28.90 0.58 9.59
N PRO A 2 28.12 1.33 10.37
CA PRO A 2 27.55 0.82 11.63
C PRO A 2 26.56 -0.30 11.33
N TYR A 3 26.53 -1.30 12.20
CA TYR A 3 25.51 -2.35 12.19
C TYR A 3 25.11 -2.64 13.63
N ILE A 4 23.89 -3.13 13.81
CA ILE A 4 23.37 -3.61 15.10
C ILE A 4 22.87 -5.03 14.94
N THR A 5 22.67 -5.72 16.05
CA THR A 5 22.08 -7.06 16.07
C THR A 5 20.70 -6.96 16.69
N SER A 6 19.66 -7.25 15.90
CA SER A 6 18.30 -7.34 16.43
C SER A 6 18.19 -8.48 17.45
N PRO A 7 17.44 -8.33 18.55
CA PRO A 7 17.14 -9.44 19.46
C PRO A 7 16.34 -10.57 18.81
N SER A 8 15.52 -10.25 17.80
CA SER A 8 14.68 -11.21 17.09
C SER A 8 14.56 -10.79 15.62
N GLU A 9 13.43 -10.21 15.21
CA GLU A 9 13.14 -9.88 13.82
C GLU A 9 13.90 -8.61 13.37
N ALA A 10 14.55 -8.66 12.22
CA ALA A 10 15.29 -7.49 11.71
C ALA A 10 14.33 -6.37 11.30
N ASP A 11 13.22 -6.72 10.64
CA ASP A 11 12.20 -5.76 10.23
C ASP A 11 11.54 -5.06 11.42
N ALA A 12 11.37 -5.76 12.54
CA ALA A 12 10.87 -5.15 13.77
C ALA A 12 11.83 -4.09 14.31
N GLN A 13 13.12 -4.41 14.33
CA GLN A 13 14.15 -3.46 14.77
C GLN A 13 14.23 -2.26 13.83
N CYS A 14 14.17 -2.48 12.51
CA CYS A 14 14.14 -1.43 11.50
C CYS A 14 12.90 -0.54 11.63
N GLY A 15 11.73 -1.14 11.84
CA GLY A 15 10.47 -0.42 12.09
C GLY A 15 10.55 0.47 13.33
N PHE A 16 11.15 -0.01 14.41
CA PHE A 16 11.43 0.79 15.60
C PHE A 16 12.36 1.97 15.30
N LEU A 17 13.53 1.72 14.68
CA LEU A 17 14.50 2.77 14.36
C LEU A 17 13.87 3.90 13.54
N ASN A 18 13.03 3.55 12.57
CA ASN A 18 12.35 4.54 11.73
C ASN A 18 11.25 5.27 12.50
N THR A 19 10.46 4.56 13.32
CA THR A 19 9.42 5.18 14.15
C THR A 19 10.00 6.17 15.16
N ALA A 20 11.13 5.81 15.77
CA ALA A 20 11.88 6.62 16.74
C ALA A 20 12.66 7.78 16.09
N GLY A 21 12.70 7.87 14.75
CA GLY A 21 13.41 8.92 14.04
C GLY A 21 14.93 8.79 14.06
N LEU A 22 15.46 7.59 14.31
CA LEU A 22 16.90 7.30 14.29
C LEU A 22 17.40 7.03 12.85
N VAL A 23 16.48 6.67 11.95
CA VAL A 23 16.71 6.53 10.49
C VAL A 23 15.55 7.14 9.70
N ASP A 24 15.84 7.66 8.51
CA ASP A 24 14.83 8.31 7.65
C ASP A 24 13.86 7.31 7.00
N GLY A 25 14.29 6.07 6.80
CA GLY A 25 13.45 5.00 6.26
C GLY A 25 14.14 3.64 6.31
N VAL A 26 13.37 2.60 5.95
CA VAL A 26 13.83 1.21 5.92
C VAL A 26 13.95 0.74 4.48
N CYS A 27 15.07 0.12 4.12
CA CYS A 27 15.23 -0.50 2.80
C CYS A 27 14.94 -1.99 2.90
N THR A 28 13.78 -2.43 2.42
CA THR A 28 13.36 -3.84 2.42
C THR A 28 12.33 -4.09 1.32
N GLU A 29 12.31 -5.32 0.79
CA GLU A 29 11.24 -5.78 -0.10
C GLU A 29 10.04 -6.33 0.69
N ASP A 30 10.26 -6.72 1.95
CA ASP A 30 9.26 -7.34 2.80
C ASP A 30 8.22 -6.32 3.27
N SER A 31 6.95 -6.70 3.22
CA SER A 31 5.82 -5.84 3.60
C SER A 31 5.53 -5.83 5.11
N ASP A 32 6.03 -6.83 5.83
CA ASP A 32 5.76 -7.02 7.26
C ASP A 32 6.36 -5.87 8.11
N VAL A 33 7.34 -5.15 7.58
CA VAL A 33 7.92 -3.96 8.20
C VAL A 33 6.85 -2.89 8.55
N PHE A 34 5.76 -2.79 7.79
CA PHE A 34 4.65 -1.87 8.10
C PHE A 34 3.82 -2.35 9.29
N LEU A 35 3.69 -3.67 9.48
CA LEU A 35 3.03 -4.27 10.64
C LEU A 35 3.82 -3.98 11.93
N PHE A 36 5.14 -3.88 11.82
CA PHE A 36 6.03 -3.44 12.90
C PHE A 36 6.10 -1.92 13.09
N GLY A 37 5.41 -1.13 12.25
CA GLY A 37 5.25 0.30 12.43
C GLY A 37 6.21 1.19 11.63
N ALA A 38 6.96 0.65 10.66
CA ALA A 38 7.78 1.50 9.79
C ALA A 38 6.93 2.58 9.08
N LYS A 39 7.44 3.81 9.07
CA LYS A 39 6.78 4.98 8.47
C LYS A 39 7.12 5.13 6.99
N THR A 40 8.39 4.91 6.63
CA THR A 40 8.90 5.09 5.27
C THR A 40 9.70 3.87 4.85
N VAL A 41 9.34 3.26 3.73
CA VAL A 41 9.99 2.07 3.19
C VAL A 41 10.44 2.31 1.75
N TYR A 42 11.69 1.96 1.46
CA TYR A 42 12.31 2.01 0.14
C TYR A 42 12.35 0.60 -0.45
N LYS A 43 11.73 0.44 -1.63
CA LYS A 43 11.66 -0.81 -2.41
C LYS A 43 12.43 -0.67 -3.72
N GLY A 44 12.97 -1.78 -4.20
CA GLY A 44 13.72 -1.84 -5.46
C GLY A 44 15.09 -1.16 -5.41
N LEU A 45 15.69 -0.99 -4.23
CA LEU A 45 16.96 -0.25 -4.08
C LEU A 45 18.11 -0.84 -4.92
N PHE A 46 18.08 -2.15 -5.17
CA PHE A 46 19.07 -2.88 -5.96
C PHE A 46 18.50 -3.44 -7.28
N GLY A 47 17.31 -2.97 -7.69
CA GLY A 47 16.67 -3.39 -8.94
C GLY A 47 17.36 -2.79 -10.17
N ASN A 48 17.53 -3.59 -11.22
CA ASN A 48 18.30 -3.21 -12.41
C ASN A 48 17.48 -2.47 -13.49
N GLU A 49 16.18 -2.31 -13.33
CA GLU A 49 15.30 -2.03 -14.47
C GLU A 49 15.02 -0.53 -14.71
N GLN A 50 15.05 0.34 -13.70
CA GLN A 50 14.50 1.71 -13.85
C GLN A 50 15.28 2.87 -13.19
N ASN A 51 16.46 2.65 -12.57
CA ASN A 51 17.19 3.71 -11.83
C ASN A 51 16.32 4.46 -10.79
N SER A 52 15.17 3.91 -10.44
CA SER A 52 14.18 4.49 -9.53
C SER A 52 14.01 3.59 -8.32
N VAL A 53 13.81 4.20 -7.16
CA VAL A 53 13.51 3.51 -5.91
C VAL A 53 12.04 3.78 -5.60
N GLY A 54 11.26 2.72 -5.38
CA GLY A 54 9.88 2.85 -4.94
C GLY A 54 9.86 3.32 -3.48
N VAL A 55 9.08 4.35 -3.18
CA VAL A 55 8.90 4.85 -1.81
C VAL A 55 7.47 4.59 -1.39
N VAL A 56 7.29 3.90 -0.28
CA VAL A 56 5.98 3.66 0.31
C VAL A 56 5.98 4.24 1.72
N THR A 57 5.08 5.18 1.97
CA THR A 57 4.91 5.80 3.29
C THR A 57 3.63 5.30 3.96
N THR A 58 3.58 5.33 5.29
CA THR A 58 2.36 4.98 6.05
C THR A 58 1.19 5.88 5.66
N GLU A 59 1.44 7.16 5.34
CA GLU A 59 0.42 8.07 4.81
C GLU A 59 -0.13 7.58 3.48
N SER A 60 0.75 7.22 2.53
CA SER A 60 0.35 6.68 1.24
C SER A 60 -0.41 5.36 1.36
N VAL A 61 -0.05 4.50 2.33
CA VAL A 61 -0.78 3.24 2.59
C VAL A 61 -2.14 3.54 3.18
N ALA A 62 -2.23 4.47 4.14
CA ALA A 62 -3.50 4.84 4.74
C ALA A 62 -4.43 5.55 3.75
N GLU A 63 -3.89 6.32 2.81
CA GLU A 63 -4.64 6.92 1.70
C GLU A 63 -5.07 5.85 0.69
N ASN A 64 -4.18 4.99 0.21
CA ASN A 64 -4.53 4.05 -0.85
C ASN A 64 -5.33 2.84 -0.35
N VAL A 65 -5.14 2.40 0.89
CA VAL A 65 -5.77 1.18 1.44
C VAL A 65 -6.88 1.51 2.46
N GLY A 66 -6.87 2.72 3.02
CA GLY A 66 -7.82 3.12 4.06
C GLY A 66 -7.55 2.49 5.44
N LEU A 67 -6.42 1.80 5.62
CA LEU A 67 -6.06 1.11 6.86
C LEU A 67 -4.90 1.80 7.56
N ASP A 68 -4.98 1.89 8.88
CA ASP A 68 -3.86 2.20 9.76
C ASP A 68 -3.13 0.91 10.16
N ARG A 69 -2.11 1.03 11.03
CA ARG A 69 -1.31 -0.12 11.48
C ARG A 69 -2.18 -1.23 12.09
N ASP A 70 -3.16 -0.88 12.93
CA ASP A 70 -4.07 -1.86 13.54
C ASP A 70 -4.88 -2.59 12.46
N GLY A 71 -5.40 -1.85 11.49
CA GLY A 71 -6.09 -2.38 10.32
C GLY A 71 -5.21 -3.31 9.48
N LEU A 72 -3.93 -2.96 9.27
CA LEU A 72 -2.97 -3.79 8.56
C LEU A 72 -2.66 -5.09 9.31
N VAL A 73 -2.51 -5.04 10.64
CA VAL A 73 -2.34 -6.25 11.47
C VAL A 73 -3.59 -7.13 11.42
N ALA A 74 -4.79 -6.55 11.53
CA ALA A 74 -6.04 -7.28 11.34
C ALA A 74 -6.13 -7.92 9.94
N MET A 75 -5.68 -7.20 8.92
CA MET A 75 -5.62 -7.69 7.54
C MET A 75 -4.63 -8.86 7.38
N ALA A 76 -3.47 -8.82 8.04
CA ALA A 76 -2.50 -9.90 8.05
C ALA A 76 -3.06 -11.18 8.69
N LEU A 77 -3.82 -11.07 9.79
CA LEU A 77 -4.52 -12.22 10.38
C LEU A 77 -5.58 -12.83 9.45
N LEU A 78 -6.15 -12.05 8.53
CA LEU A 78 -7.16 -12.51 7.58
C LEU A 78 -6.54 -13.13 6.32
N LEU A 79 -5.47 -12.52 5.78
CA LEU A 79 -4.81 -12.95 4.54
C LEU A 79 -3.77 -14.06 4.77
N GLY A 80 -3.15 -14.06 5.95
CA GLY A 80 -1.96 -14.84 6.24
C GLY A 80 -0.69 -14.00 6.16
N SER A 81 0.29 -14.36 6.98
CA SER A 81 1.62 -13.79 7.07
C SER A 81 2.58 -14.83 7.65
N ASP A 82 3.85 -14.45 7.87
CA ASP A 82 4.84 -15.38 8.47
C ASP A 82 4.46 -15.89 9.87
N TYR A 83 3.54 -15.20 10.55
CA TYR A 83 3.05 -15.59 11.87
C TYR A 83 1.68 -16.29 11.86
N THR A 84 0.99 -16.38 10.71
CA THR A 84 -0.34 -17.00 10.64
C THR A 84 -0.71 -17.46 9.23
N GLU A 85 -1.37 -18.61 9.11
CA GLU A 85 -1.86 -19.11 7.81
C GLU A 85 -3.02 -18.27 7.23
N GLY A 86 -3.65 -17.43 8.05
CA GLY A 86 -4.80 -16.62 7.64
C GLY A 86 -6.12 -17.39 7.58
N VAL A 87 -7.12 -16.80 6.92
CA VAL A 87 -8.44 -17.40 6.73
C VAL A 87 -8.58 -17.93 5.31
N ALA A 88 -8.88 -19.22 5.18
CA ALA A 88 -9.05 -19.83 3.86
C ALA A 88 -10.14 -19.12 3.03
N ASN A 89 -9.82 -18.87 1.75
CA ASN A 89 -10.66 -18.16 0.77
C ASN A 89 -10.88 -16.66 1.05
N VAL A 90 -10.04 -16.05 1.90
CA VAL A 90 -9.97 -14.59 2.05
C VAL A 90 -8.75 -14.09 1.29
N GLY A 91 -8.99 -13.32 0.23
CA GLY A 91 -7.95 -12.54 -0.46
C GLY A 91 -8.08 -11.05 -0.14
N ILE A 92 -7.21 -10.21 -0.70
CA ILE A 92 -7.07 -8.77 -0.39
C ILE A 92 -8.45 -8.06 -0.35
N VAL A 93 -9.23 -8.19 -1.43
CA VAL A 93 -10.58 -7.58 -1.51
C VAL A 93 -11.53 -8.12 -0.43
N GLY A 94 -11.45 -9.42 -0.15
CA GLY A 94 -12.29 -10.04 0.89
C GLY A 94 -11.92 -9.57 2.29
N SER A 95 -10.63 -9.36 2.54
CA SER A 95 -10.13 -8.84 3.81
C SER A 95 -10.59 -7.40 4.04
N LEU A 96 -10.47 -6.54 3.03
CA LEU A 96 -11.00 -5.17 3.10
C LEU A 96 -12.52 -5.12 3.27
N GLU A 97 -13.27 -5.97 2.57
CA GLU A 97 -14.73 -6.10 2.76
C GLU A 97 -15.07 -6.51 4.21
N ILE A 98 -14.29 -7.42 4.81
CA ILE A 98 -14.48 -7.84 6.21
C ILE A 98 -14.19 -6.69 7.17
N LEU A 99 -13.04 -6.02 7.03
CA LEU A 99 -12.65 -4.91 7.90
C LEU A 99 -13.59 -3.70 7.76
N SER A 100 -14.13 -3.47 6.56
CA SER A 100 -15.15 -2.46 6.31
C SER A 100 -16.50 -2.82 6.96
N ALA A 101 -16.88 -4.10 6.94
CA ALA A 101 -18.12 -4.58 7.56
C ALA A 101 -18.04 -4.74 9.08
N PHE A 102 -16.85 -4.94 9.63
CA PHE A 102 -16.55 -5.10 11.06
C PHE A 102 -15.36 -4.18 11.39
N PRO A 103 -15.58 -2.86 11.49
CA PRO A 103 -14.48 -1.92 11.68
C PRO A 103 -13.86 -2.02 13.06
N LEU A 104 -12.63 -1.52 13.17
CA LEU A 104 -11.93 -1.35 14.42
C LEU A 104 -12.59 -0.24 15.22
N ASP A 105 -12.92 -0.50 16.49
CA ASP A 105 -13.59 0.48 17.36
C ASP A 105 -12.57 1.51 17.88
N PRO A 106 -12.66 2.78 17.46
CA PRO A 106 -11.73 3.82 17.89
C PRO A 106 -11.86 4.13 19.40
N GLY A 107 -12.97 3.75 20.03
CA GLY A 107 -13.18 3.91 21.48
C GLY A 107 -12.36 2.95 22.33
N ILE A 108 -11.83 1.86 21.75
CA ILE A 108 -10.97 0.90 22.44
C ILE A 108 -9.53 1.39 22.39
N VAL A 109 -8.97 1.81 23.53
CA VAL A 109 -7.60 2.36 23.61
C VAL A 109 -6.53 1.29 23.37
N ASP A 110 -6.75 0.07 23.87
CA ASP A 110 -5.79 -1.03 23.71
C ASP A 110 -5.85 -1.59 22.28
N GLU A 111 -4.75 -1.46 21.54
CA GLU A 111 -4.63 -1.89 20.13
C GLU A 111 -4.91 -3.39 19.98
N THR A 112 -4.46 -4.22 20.93
CA THR A 112 -4.67 -5.67 20.86
C THR A 112 -6.15 -6.01 21.01
N GLU A 113 -6.82 -5.45 22.02
CA GLU A 113 -8.25 -5.67 22.23
C GLU A 113 -9.09 -5.09 21.08
N ARG A 114 -8.67 -3.99 20.47
CA ARG A 114 -9.33 -3.40 19.29
C ARG A 114 -9.31 -4.35 18.09
N ILE A 115 -8.12 -4.85 17.73
CA ILE A 115 -7.94 -5.80 16.61
C ILE A 115 -8.68 -7.10 16.90
N MET A 116 -8.52 -7.64 18.12
CA MET A 116 -9.15 -8.89 18.52
C MET A 116 -10.67 -8.77 18.55
N GLY A 117 -11.22 -7.65 19.02
CA GLY A 117 -12.65 -7.37 19.04
C GLY A 117 -13.28 -7.45 17.65
N THR A 118 -12.67 -6.80 16.66
CA THR A 118 -13.08 -6.88 15.25
C THR A 118 -13.07 -8.31 14.72
N LEU A 119 -11.97 -9.03 14.89
CA LEU A 119 -11.82 -10.38 14.36
C LEU A 119 -12.73 -11.40 15.06
N LEU A 120 -13.02 -11.21 16.35
CA LEU A 120 -13.97 -12.01 17.11
C LEU A 120 -15.42 -11.77 16.66
N GLN A 121 -15.81 -10.52 16.38
CA GLN A 121 -17.13 -10.22 15.81
C GLN A 121 -17.33 -10.91 14.45
N PHE A 122 -16.30 -10.90 13.60
CA PHE A 122 -16.31 -11.63 12.34
C PHE A 122 -16.43 -13.15 12.57
N LYS A 123 -15.61 -13.73 13.46
CA LYS A 123 -15.65 -15.16 13.84
C LYS A 123 -17.04 -15.59 14.31
N ASP A 124 -17.63 -14.83 15.22
CA ASP A 124 -18.97 -15.10 15.77
C ASP A 124 -20.05 -15.06 14.69
N TRP A 125 -19.96 -14.09 13.78
CA TRP A 125 -20.88 -14.02 12.65
C TRP A 125 -20.75 -15.24 11.72
N VAL A 126 -19.53 -15.69 11.41
CA VAL A 126 -19.30 -16.88 10.59
C VAL A 126 -19.91 -18.13 11.23
N TYR A 127 -19.75 -18.33 12.53
CA TYR A 127 -20.35 -19.48 13.22
C TYR A 127 -21.88 -19.41 13.25
N LYS A 128 -22.46 -18.23 13.50
CA LYS A 128 -23.92 -18.01 13.42
C LYS A 128 -24.46 -18.27 12.03
N ALA A 129 -23.72 -17.90 10.98
CA ALA A 129 -24.10 -18.18 9.60
C ALA A 129 -24.08 -19.68 9.28
N LYS A 130 -23.07 -20.42 9.77
CA LYS A 130 -22.96 -21.88 9.60
C LYS A 130 -24.08 -22.63 10.34
N SER A 131 -24.46 -22.19 11.54
CA SER A 131 -25.57 -22.81 12.29
C SER A 131 -26.93 -22.59 11.61
N MET A 132 -27.19 -21.38 11.10
CA MET A 132 -28.41 -21.07 10.35
C MET A 132 -28.56 -21.87 9.05
N GLN A 133 -27.46 -22.11 8.32
CA GLN A 133 -27.47 -22.93 7.11
C GLN A 133 -27.81 -24.40 7.40
N ARG A 134 -27.42 -24.93 8.57
CA ARG A 134 -27.77 -26.31 8.99
C ARG A 134 -29.24 -26.47 9.38
N SER A 135 -29.89 -25.41 9.88
CA SER A 135 -31.29 -25.44 10.34
C SER A 135 -32.33 -25.19 9.24
N GLN A 136 -31.96 -24.60 8.10
CA GLN A 136 -32.88 -24.37 6.97
C GLN A 136 -32.85 -25.52 5.96
N ARG A 137 -33.73 -26.52 6.13
CA ARG A 137 -34.27 -27.32 5.01
C ARG A 137 -35.11 -26.39 4.11
N PRO A 138 -35.20 -26.61 2.78
CA PRO A 138 -35.83 -25.64 1.89
C PRO A 138 -37.34 -25.59 2.11
N ALA A 139 -37.80 -24.68 2.97
CA ALA A 139 -39.17 -24.23 2.96
C ALA A 139 -39.30 -23.18 1.84
N ARG A 140 -40.33 -23.38 1.01
CA ARG A 140 -40.75 -22.50 -0.09
C ARG A 140 -40.80 -21.05 0.42
N ARG A 141 -39.90 -20.20 -0.05
CA ARG A 141 -39.77 -18.82 0.42
C ARG A 141 -41.00 -18.01 -0.01
N GLN A 142 -41.73 -17.49 0.97
CA GLN A 142 -42.53 -16.28 0.76
C GLN A 142 -41.56 -15.09 0.71
N HIS A 143 -41.83 -14.21 -0.24
CA HIS A 143 -41.07 -13.01 -0.53
C HIS A 143 -41.40 -11.96 0.54
N GLU A 144 -40.59 -11.88 1.60
CA GLU A 144 -40.65 -10.79 2.58
C GLU A 144 -39.48 -9.83 2.32
N ASP A 145 -39.84 -8.76 1.62
CA ASP A 145 -39.39 -7.37 1.72
C ASP A 145 -38.00 -7.10 2.30
N TYR A 146 -37.03 -6.93 1.40
CA TYR A 146 -36.08 -5.82 1.51
C TYR A 146 -35.55 -5.44 0.12
N ALA A 147 -36.31 -4.59 -0.57
CA ALA A 147 -35.82 -3.77 -1.66
C ALA A 147 -36.63 -2.46 -1.61
N PRO A 148 -36.02 -1.29 -1.40
CA PRO A 148 -36.68 -0.03 -1.71
C PRO A 148 -36.97 -0.03 -3.22
N ALA A 149 -38.23 0.25 -3.59
CA ALA A 149 -38.72 0.18 -4.96
C ALA A 149 -38.15 1.28 -5.89
N ASP A 150 -37.47 2.27 -5.32
CA ASP A 150 -36.82 3.35 -6.04
C ASP A 150 -35.35 3.31 -5.63
N GLY A 151 -34.42 3.28 -6.59
CA GLY A 151 -32.97 3.12 -6.39
C GLY A 151 -32.25 4.22 -5.59
N ALA A 152 -32.95 4.90 -4.69
CA ALA A 152 -32.39 5.85 -3.74
C ALA A 152 -32.07 5.15 -2.40
N PRO A 153 -30.89 5.40 -1.81
CA PRO A 153 -30.55 4.94 -0.49
C PRO A 153 -31.50 5.54 0.58
N PRO A 154 -31.86 4.79 1.64
CA PRO A 154 -32.61 5.37 2.76
C PRO A 154 -31.78 6.45 3.44
N ARG A 155 -32.36 7.64 3.63
CA ARG A 155 -31.76 8.78 4.34
C ARG A 155 -31.40 8.39 5.76
N THR A 156 -30.11 8.34 6.08
CA THR A 156 -29.72 7.93 7.42
C THR A 156 -28.39 8.51 7.94
N THR A 157 -28.23 8.46 9.26
CA THR A 157 -27.05 8.92 10.03
C THR A 157 -25.94 7.86 10.04
N VAL A 158 -24.75 8.16 10.55
CA VAL A 158 -23.55 7.29 10.43
C VAL A 158 -23.71 5.91 11.06
N GLY A 159 -24.49 5.82 12.14
CA GLY A 159 -24.87 4.54 12.74
C GLY A 159 -25.63 3.63 11.78
N ASP A 160 -26.32 4.21 10.79
CA ASP A 160 -27.08 3.48 9.79
C ASP A 160 -26.24 3.13 8.55
N ALA A 161 -25.24 3.95 8.21
CA ALA A 161 -24.30 3.68 7.12
C ALA A 161 -23.44 2.44 7.41
N GLN A 162 -22.90 2.34 8.62
CA GLN A 162 -22.16 1.16 9.07
C GLN A 162 -23.05 -0.07 9.07
N GLN A 163 -24.26 0.05 9.63
CA GLN A 163 -25.24 -1.04 9.62
C GLN A 163 -25.56 -1.50 8.20
N TYR A 164 -25.73 -0.56 7.26
CA TYR A 164 -25.97 -0.86 5.86
C TYR A 164 -24.80 -1.62 5.24
N VAL A 165 -23.56 -1.16 5.39
CA VAL A 165 -22.35 -1.84 4.85
C VAL A 165 -22.23 -3.25 5.42
N THR A 166 -22.42 -3.41 6.73
CA THR A 166 -22.44 -4.71 7.38
C THR A 166 -23.56 -5.60 6.83
N GLN A 167 -24.78 -5.09 6.64
CA GLN A 167 -25.90 -5.86 6.10
C GLN A 167 -25.68 -6.25 4.63
N TYR A 168 -25.17 -5.32 3.82
CA TYR A 168 -24.81 -5.53 2.42
C TYR A 168 -23.74 -6.61 2.28
N PHE A 169 -22.67 -6.53 3.06
CA PHE A 169 -21.64 -7.58 3.12
C PHE A 169 -22.25 -8.95 3.44
N LYS A 170 -23.08 -9.02 4.50
CA LYS A 170 -23.77 -10.25 4.91
C LYS A 170 -24.69 -10.81 3.82
N HIS A 171 -25.39 -9.94 3.09
CA HIS A 171 -26.25 -10.32 1.97
C HIS A 171 -25.45 -10.86 0.79
N LEU A 172 -24.43 -10.12 0.33
CA LEU A 172 -23.54 -10.55 -0.74
C LEU A 172 -22.84 -11.87 -0.41
N TRP A 173 -22.45 -12.08 0.84
CA TRP A 173 -21.86 -13.34 1.26
C TRP A 173 -22.84 -14.52 1.13
N LYS A 174 -24.08 -14.35 1.58
CA LYS A 174 -25.13 -15.37 1.46
C LYS A 174 -25.38 -15.73 -0.01
N LEU A 175 -25.43 -14.72 -0.89
CA LEU A 175 -25.58 -14.93 -2.33
C LEU A 175 -24.41 -15.69 -2.94
N ARG A 176 -23.18 -15.32 -2.56
CA ARG A 176 -21.94 -15.89 -3.11
C ARG A 176 -21.58 -17.27 -2.55
N ARG A 177 -22.30 -17.76 -1.54
CA ARG A 177 -22.06 -19.06 -0.84
C ARG A 177 -20.60 -19.30 -0.46
N ARG A 178 -19.83 -18.24 -0.17
CA ARG A 178 -18.42 -18.35 0.19
C ARG A 178 -18.31 -19.11 1.51
N GLN A 179 -17.50 -20.15 1.56
CA GLN A 179 -17.23 -20.85 2.81
C GLN A 179 -15.93 -20.33 3.41
N PHE A 180 -16.06 -19.64 4.54
CA PHE A 180 -14.90 -19.33 5.37
C PHE A 180 -14.57 -20.53 6.23
N THR A 181 -13.33 -20.99 6.14
CA THR A 181 -12.78 -21.98 7.07
C THR A 181 -11.85 -21.24 8.01
N LEU A 182 -12.31 -21.06 9.24
CA LEU A 182 -11.52 -20.46 10.30
C LEU A 182 -10.73 -21.59 10.97
N GLY A 183 -9.43 -21.39 11.16
CA GLY A 183 -8.61 -22.29 11.97
C GLY A 183 -9.04 -22.23 13.45
N ASP A 184 -8.74 -23.30 14.19
CA ASP A 184 -9.16 -23.42 15.60
C ASP A 184 -8.59 -22.31 16.50
N GLN A 185 -7.40 -21.81 16.16
CA GLN A 185 -6.69 -20.75 16.88
C GLN A 185 -7.04 -19.33 16.40
N PHE A 186 -7.90 -19.17 15.39
CA PHE A 186 -8.24 -17.85 14.87
C PHE A 186 -9.26 -17.12 15.77
N PRO A 187 -9.11 -15.82 16.05
CA PRO A 187 -7.89 -15.02 15.88
C PRO A 187 -6.86 -15.34 16.98
N ALA A 188 -5.58 -15.39 16.63
CA ALA A 188 -4.51 -15.73 17.55
C ALA A 188 -3.94 -14.47 18.22
N LYS A 189 -4.22 -14.28 19.52
CA LYS A 189 -3.74 -13.11 20.28
C LYS A 189 -2.21 -13.01 20.31
N SER A 190 -1.50 -14.14 20.27
CA SER A 190 -0.03 -14.17 20.23
C SER A 190 0.53 -13.57 18.95
N VAL A 191 -0.17 -13.70 17.82
CA VAL A 191 0.26 -13.12 16.53
C VAL A 191 0.13 -11.60 16.55
N VAL A 192 -0.99 -11.10 17.09
CA VAL A 192 -1.19 -9.65 17.28
C VAL A 192 -0.12 -9.08 18.20
N ALA A 193 0.17 -9.77 19.32
CA ALA A 193 1.22 -9.35 20.24
C ALA A 193 2.62 -9.36 19.60
N ALA A 194 2.92 -10.32 18.72
CA ALA A 194 4.21 -10.38 18.02
C ALA A 194 4.45 -9.15 17.13
N TYR A 195 3.41 -8.65 16.44
CA TYR A 195 3.53 -7.45 15.61
C TYR A 195 3.50 -6.14 16.41
N LEU A 196 2.66 -6.05 17.45
CA LEU A 196 2.50 -4.82 18.24
C LEU A 196 3.62 -4.62 19.27
N GLN A 197 4.09 -5.71 19.88
CA GLN A 197 5.09 -5.70 20.94
C GLN A 197 6.26 -6.66 20.60
N PRO A 198 6.98 -6.43 19.48
CA PRO A 198 8.10 -7.27 19.11
C PRO A 198 9.27 -7.11 20.09
N SER A 199 10.11 -8.13 20.18
CA SER A 199 11.34 -8.06 20.97
C SER A 199 12.41 -7.25 20.24
N ILE A 200 12.57 -5.99 20.64
CA ILE A 200 13.50 -5.02 20.05
C ILE A 200 14.48 -4.45 21.09
N ASP A 201 15.62 -3.97 20.62
CA ASP A 201 16.53 -3.12 21.38
C ASP A 201 16.00 -1.67 21.35
N ASN A 202 15.73 -1.11 22.53
CA ASN A 202 15.18 0.23 22.71
C ASN A 202 16.27 1.32 22.80
N SER A 203 17.54 0.98 22.52
CA SER A 203 18.62 1.95 22.49
C SER A 203 18.36 3.07 21.47
N THR A 204 18.54 4.32 21.90
CA THR A 204 18.43 5.52 21.06
C THR A 204 19.80 6.14 20.76
N GLU A 205 20.87 5.38 20.95
CA GLU A 205 22.23 5.86 20.67
C GLU A 205 22.40 6.16 19.17
N PRO A 206 22.95 7.33 18.80
CA PRO A 206 23.10 7.69 17.40
C PRO A 206 24.19 6.86 16.73
N PHE A 207 23.97 6.52 15.45
CA PHE A 207 24.94 5.80 14.66
C PHE A 207 26.19 6.65 14.36
N THR A 208 27.37 6.07 14.58
CA THR A 208 28.64 6.71 14.20
C THR A 208 29.23 6.05 12.95
N PHE A 209 29.57 6.87 11.95
CA PHE A 209 30.22 6.41 10.74
C PHE A 209 31.73 6.61 10.82
N GLY A 210 32.48 5.51 10.86
CA GLY A 210 33.95 5.52 10.78
C GLY A 210 34.48 5.74 9.36
N LYS A 211 35.77 6.08 9.25
CA LYS A 211 36.46 6.17 7.96
C LYS A 211 36.76 4.78 7.40
N PRO A 212 36.50 4.50 6.10
CA PRO A 212 36.86 3.21 5.50
C PRO A 212 38.37 2.95 5.51
N HIS A 213 38.77 1.73 5.83
CA HIS A 213 40.16 1.27 5.72
C HIS A 213 40.39 0.62 4.35
N TRP A 214 40.79 1.44 3.38
CA TRP A 214 40.90 1.02 1.97
C TRP A 214 41.85 -0.15 1.74
N ASP A 215 43.02 -0.18 2.41
CA ASP A 215 44.01 -1.25 2.21
C ASP A 215 43.47 -2.61 2.69
N ARG A 216 42.76 -2.63 3.83
CA ARG A 216 42.11 -3.84 4.35
C ARG A 216 40.97 -4.31 3.45
N LEU A 217 40.22 -3.39 2.84
CA LEU A 217 39.16 -3.75 1.88
C LEU A 217 39.75 -4.41 0.63
N LYS A 218 40.88 -3.92 0.13
CA LYS A 218 41.59 -4.52 -1.02
C LYS A 218 42.11 -5.92 -0.69
N GLU A 219 42.72 -6.09 0.48
CA GLU A 219 43.19 -7.40 0.96
C GLU A 219 42.03 -8.39 1.16
N LEU A 220 40.91 -7.93 1.72
CA LEU A 220 39.70 -8.74 1.88
C LEU A 220 39.14 -9.16 0.52
N ALA A 221 39.07 -8.25 -0.45
CA ALA A 221 38.57 -8.56 -1.78
C ALA A 221 39.44 -9.58 -2.52
N ALA A 222 40.77 -9.45 -2.42
CA ALA A 222 41.71 -10.42 -2.98
C ALA A 222 41.56 -11.80 -2.32
N THR A 223 41.38 -11.84 -0.99
CA THR A 223 41.33 -13.11 -0.23
C THR A 223 39.98 -13.81 -0.32
N ARG A 224 38.87 -13.07 -0.28
CA ARG A 224 37.50 -13.63 -0.26
C ARG A 224 36.90 -13.80 -1.65
N PHE A 225 37.17 -12.87 -2.56
CA PHE A 225 36.57 -12.88 -3.90
C PHE A 225 37.58 -13.18 -5.00
N GLY A 226 38.88 -13.32 -4.68
CA GLY A 226 39.92 -13.58 -5.68
C GLY A 226 40.16 -12.41 -6.64
N TRP A 227 39.74 -11.20 -6.26
CA TRP A 227 39.83 -10.04 -7.15
C TRP A 227 41.27 -9.65 -7.43
N THR A 228 41.55 -9.36 -8.70
CA THR A 228 42.82 -8.73 -9.09
C THR A 228 42.87 -7.27 -8.62
N ALA A 229 44.08 -6.69 -8.60
CA ALA A 229 44.25 -5.28 -8.26
C ALA A 229 43.46 -4.35 -9.20
N GLN A 230 43.33 -4.74 -10.47
CA GLN A 230 42.56 -3.99 -11.47
C GLN A 230 41.06 -4.01 -11.15
N GLN A 231 40.46 -5.20 -11.00
CA GLN A 231 39.04 -5.34 -10.63
C GLN A 231 38.71 -4.59 -9.34
N THR A 232 39.60 -4.68 -8.35
CA THR A 232 39.41 -3.99 -7.08
C THR A 232 39.38 -2.48 -7.26
N ASN A 233 40.24 -1.92 -8.12
CA ASN A 233 40.23 -0.49 -8.43
C ASN A 233 39.02 -0.10 -9.28
N ASP A 234 38.55 -0.95 -10.19
CA ASP A 234 37.38 -0.68 -11.03
C ASP A 234 36.11 -0.54 -10.17
N PHE A 235 35.93 -1.40 -9.16
CA PHE A 235 34.76 -1.34 -8.26
C PHE A 235 34.92 -0.35 -7.11
N LEU A 236 36.07 -0.32 -6.42
CA LEU A 236 36.27 0.55 -5.25
C LEU A 236 36.67 1.97 -5.62
N GLY A 237 37.29 2.17 -6.79
CA GLY A 237 37.77 3.49 -7.25
C GLY A 237 36.67 4.57 -7.22
N PRO A 238 35.50 4.34 -7.84
CA PRO A 238 34.39 5.29 -7.80
C PRO A 238 33.90 5.60 -6.39
N VAL A 239 33.85 4.59 -5.50
CA VAL A 239 33.43 4.74 -4.11
C VAL A 239 34.46 5.55 -3.30
N ILE A 240 35.75 5.26 -3.49
CA ILE A 240 36.85 6.00 -2.86
C ILE A 240 36.81 7.47 -3.27
N GLU A 241 36.59 7.76 -4.55
CA GLU A 241 36.48 9.12 -5.05
C GLU A 241 35.28 9.84 -4.43
N LYS A 242 34.10 9.21 -4.42
CA LYS A 242 32.89 9.75 -3.78
C LYS A 242 33.09 10.00 -2.28
N CYS A 243 33.74 9.10 -1.55
CA CYS A 243 34.02 9.28 -0.12
C CYS A 243 35.07 10.37 0.19
N LYS A 244 35.93 10.72 -0.78
CA LYS A 244 36.91 11.81 -0.65
C LYS A 244 36.31 13.19 -0.92
N ARG A 245 35.17 13.27 -1.61
CA ARG A 245 34.47 14.55 -1.82
C ARG A 245 34.06 15.11 -0.45
N PRO A 246 34.42 16.36 -0.13
CA PRO A 246 34.01 16.96 1.14
C PRO A 246 32.48 17.07 1.19
N LEU A 247 31.87 16.57 2.25
CA LEU A 247 30.42 16.68 2.54
C LEU A 247 29.93 18.13 2.68
N LEU A 248 30.84 19.11 2.60
CA LEU A 248 30.65 20.52 2.90
C LEU A 248 30.82 21.42 1.66
N GLN A 249 30.64 20.90 0.44
CA GLN A 249 30.33 21.80 -0.66
C GLN A 249 28.90 22.29 -0.47
N GLN A 250 28.72 23.61 -0.38
CA GLN A 250 27.42 24.23 -0.24
C GLN A 250 26.50 23.71 -1.37
N PRO A 251 25.42 22.98 -1.05
CA PRO A 251 24.50 22.48 -2.06
C PRO A 251 23.83 23.65 -2.76
N ARG A 252 23.62 23.55 -4.06
CA ARG A 252 22.85 24.54 -4.82
C ARG A 252 21.37 24.24 -4.67
N ILE A 253 20.54 25.28 -4.69
CA ILE A 253 19.08 25.13 -4.65
C ILE A 253 18.56 24.20 -5.77
N THR A 254 19.23 24.14 -6.92
CA THR A 254 18.91 23.23 -8.03
C THR A 254 19.00 21.75 -7.63
N GLU A 255 19.98 21.39 -6.79
CA GLU A 255 20.17 20.01 -6.30
C GLU A 255 19.02 19.58 -5.36
N TYR A 256 18.30 20.54 -4.77
CA TYR A 256 17.10 20.29 -3.99
C TYR A 256 15.88 19.96 -4.87
N PHE A 257 15.81 20.53 -6.08
CA PHE A 257 14.64 20.40 -6.96
C PHE A 257 14.78 19.34 -8.06
N GLU A 258 15.99 18.83 -8.33
CA GLU A 258 16.24 17.80 -9.37
C GLU A 258 15.82 16.37 -8.96
N ARG A 259 15.39 16.14 -7.71
CA ARG A 259 14.86 14.84 -7.28
C ARG A 259 13.37 14.76 -7.59
N THR A 260 13.03 14.48 -8.84
CA THR A 260 11.64 14.19 -9.23
C THR A 260 11.24 12.80 -8.70
N CYS A 261 10.27 12.79 -7.78
CA CYS A 261 9.55 11.57 -7.42
C CYS A 261 8.32 11.47 -8.33
N THR A 262 8.22 10.40 -9.11
CA THR A 262 6.97 10.05 -9.80
C THR A 262 6.07 9.30 -8.81
N VAL A 263 4.84 9.77 -8.63
CA VAL A 263 3.83 9.07 -7.82
C VAL A 263 3.16 8.04 -8.72
N GLY A 264 3.31 6.75 -8.41
CA GLY A 264 2.60 5.69 -9.12
C GLY A 264 1.12 5.67 -8.73
N GLU A 265 0.23 5.47 -9.69
CA GLU A 265 -1.20 5.30 -9.44
C GLU A 265 -1.51 3.88 -8.96
N ALA A 266 -2.36 3.76 -7.93
CA ALA A 266 -2.78 2.47 -7.41
C ALA A 266 -3.94 1.91 -8.25
N LEU A 267 -3.71 0.76 -8.90
CA LEU A 267 -4.74 0.07 -9.68
C LEU A 267 -5.64 -0.77 -8.76
N HIS A 268 -6.81 -0.23 -8.44
CA HIS A 268 -7.80 -0.91 -7.61
C HIS A 268 -9.01 -1.40 -8.40
N SER A 269 -9.64 -2.46 -7.90
CA SER A 269 -10.97 -2.87 -8.36
C SER A 269 -12.01 -1.97 -7.71
N CYS A 270 -13.12 -1.67 -8.41
CA CYS A 270 -14.28 -0.95 -7.85
C CYS A 270 -14.73 -1.45 -6.46
N ARG A 271 -14.65 -2.77 -6.20
CA ARG A 271 -14.97 -3.32 -4.87
C ARG A 271 -13.95 -2.94 -3.79
N THR A 272 -12.68 -2.87 -4.16
CA THR A 272 -11.61 -2.38 -3.30
C THR A 272 -11.82 -0.90 -3.02
N ASP A 273 -12.10 -0.08 -4.04
CA ASP A 273 -12.32 1.36 -3.88
C ASP A 273 -13.48 1.68 -2.95
N ILE A 274 -14.59 0.96 -3.08
CA ILE A 274 -15.74 1.08 -2.17
C ILE A 274 -15.33 0.78 -0.73
N ALA A 275 -14.53 -0.28 -0.51
CA ALA A 275 -14.08 -0.64 0.82
C ALA A 275 -13.11 0.39 1.40
N ILE A 276 -12.13 0.84 0.60
CA ILE A 276 -11.14 1.87 0.98
C ILE A 276 -11.85 3.16 1.36
N HIS A 277 -12.77 3.65 0.52
CA HIS A 277 -13.50 4.88 0.77
C HIS A 277 -14.31 4.80 2.08
N HIS A 278 -14.97 3.67 2.34
CA HIS A 278 -15.70 3.47 3.60
C HIS A 278 -14.76 3.49 4.82
N LEU A 279 -13.61 2.80 4.74
CA LEU A 279 -12.60 2.76 5.80
C LEU A 279 -12.00 4.15 6.08
N GLN A 280 -11.65 4.90 5.04
CA GLN A 280 -11.18 6.29 5.16
C GLN A 280 -12.22 7.18 5.86
N ARG A 281 -13.51 7.02 5.54
CA ARG A 281 -14.58 7.78 6.18
C ARG A 281 -14.71 7.48 7.66
N LEU A 282 -14.69 6.20 8.04
CA LEU A 282 -14.73 5.79 9.44
C LEU A 282 -13.57 6.40 10.24
N ARG A 283 -12.40 6.54 9.61
CA ARG A 283 -11.24 7.19 10.20
C ARG A 283 -11.39 8.71 10.34
N ALA A 284 -11.91 9.38 9.31
CA ALA A 284 -12.07 10.84 9.30
C ALA A 284 -13.12 11.35 10.30
N HIS A 285 -14.11 10.52 10.65
CA HIS A 285 -15.26 10.91 11.48
C HIS A 285 -15.08 10.61 12.98
N VAL A 286 -13.86 10.38 13.44
CA VAL A 286 -13.53 10.32 14.88
C VAL A 286 -13.59 11.75 15.46
N GLY A 287 -14.80 12.26 15.72
CA GLY A 287 -15.03 13.50 16.47
C GLY A 287 -15.90 14.60 15.83
N ALA A 288 -16.48 14.38 14.64
CA ALA A 288 -17.40 15.34 14.01
C ALA A 288 -18.82 14.76 13.88
N PRO A 289 -19.90 15.53 14.09
CA PRO A 289 -21.25 15.10 13.75
C PRO A 289 -21.42 15.14 12.23
N ASP A 290 -21.51 13.97 11.60
CA ASP A 290 -21.50 13.88 10.15
C ASP A 290 -22.80 14.37 9.50
N THR A 291 -22.65 14.96 8.32
CA THR A 291 -23.78 15.51 7.58
C THR A 291 -24.43 14.46 6.69
N GLN A 292 -25.75 14.53 6.52
CA GLN A 292 -26.52 13.63 5.64
C GLN A 292 -25.95 13.53 4.22
N VAL A 293 -25.36 14.62 3.72
CA VAL A 293 -24.77 14.73 2.38
C VAL A 293 -23.55 13.81 2.21
N GLU A 294 -22.74 13.64 3.26
CA GLU A 294 -21.55 12.79 3.22
C GLU A 294 -21.92 11.31 3.30
N VAL A 295 -23.01 10.98 4.01
CA VAL A 295 -23.60 9.64 4.07
C VAL A 295 -24.12 9.21 2.70
N ASP A 296 -24.90 10.08 2.06
CA ASP A 296 -25.53 9.84 0.76
C ASP A 296 -24.47 9.68 -0.36
N LYS A 297 -23.37 10.44 -0.31
CA LYS A 297 -22.26 10.31 -1.27
C LYS A 297 -21.56 8.95 -1.20
N ALA A 298 -21.27 8.40 -0.01
CA ALA A 298 -20.65 7.07 0.06
C ALA A 298 -21.62 5.96 -0.33
N LEU A 299 -22.91 6.09 0.01
CA LEU A 299 -23.92 5.13 -0.44
C LEU A 299 -24.10 5.19 -1.96
N ALA A 300 -23.99 6.37 -2.57
CA ALA A 300 -23.97 6.48 -4.03
C ALA A 300 -22.76 5.74 -4.64
N VAL A 301 -21.56 5.81 -4.05
CA VAL A 301 -20.38 5.07 -4.56
C VAL A 301 -20.56 3.56 -4.44
N VAL A 302 -21.13 3.07 -3.32
CA VAL A 302 -21.44 1.64 -3.12
C VAL A 302 -22.46 1.12 -4.14
N MET A 303 -23.38 1.98 -4.59
CA MET A 303 -24.52 1.62 -5.46
C MET A 303 -24.25 1.85 -6.97
N PHE A 304 -23.55 2.92 -7.35
CA PHE A 304 -23.57 3.42 -8.74
C PHE A 304 -22.42 2.97 -9.66
N HIS A 305 -21.37 2.28 -9.16
CA HIS A 305 -20.32 1.76 -10.04
C HIS A 305 -20.62 0.37 -10.62
N LYS A 306 -21.85 -0.13 -10.46
CA LYS A 306 -22.32 -1.40 -11.02
C LYS A 306 -23.05 -1.24 -12.37
N ASP A 307 -23.44 -0.02 -12.72
CA ASP A 307 -24.31 0.26 -13.88
C ASP A 307 -23.67 1.18 -14.94
N GLN A 308 -22.34 1.28 -15.00
CA GLN A 308 -21.73 1.67 -16.27
C GLN A 308 -21.54 0.41 -17.12
N PRO A 309 -22.27 0.25 -18.24
CA PRO A 309 -21.96 -0.80 -19.18
C PRO A 309 -20.52 -0.61 -19.67
N HIS A 310 -19.76 -1.71 -19.72
CA HIS A 310 -18.36 -1.81 -20.16
C HIS A 310 -18.04 -1.20 -21.56
N GLY A 311 -19.00 -0.57 -22.23
CA GLY A 311 -18.82 0.12 -23.52
C GLY A 311 -18.66 1.63 -23.44
N ALA A 312 -18.93 2.30 -22.30
CA ALA A 312 -18.82 3.76 -22.21
C ALA A 312 -17.38 4.24 -22.05
N ARG A 313 -16.54 3.50 -21.30
CA ARG A 313 -15.13 3.85 -21.10
C ARG A 313 -14.28 3.66 -22.36
N ALA A 314 -14.67 2.71 -23.22
CA ALA A 314 -14.05 2.52 -24.53
C ALA A 314 -14.43 3.62 -25.53
N ALA A 315 -15.63 4.20 -25.41
CA ALA A 315 -16.06 5.31 -26.25
C ALA A 315 -15.43 6.65 -25.84
N GLU A 316 -15.18 6.86 -24.55
CA GLU A 316 -14.43 8.03 -24.06
C GLU A 316 -12.93 7.92 -24.38
N GLU A 317 -12.35 6.71 -24.36
CA GLU A 317 -10.97 6.48 -24.82
C GLU A 317 -10.82 6.62 -26.35
N GLU A 318 -11.81 6.20 -27.15
CA GLU A 318 -11.81 6.43 -28.61
C GLU A 318 -12.03 7.92 -28.98
N GLU A 319 -12.86 8.68 -28.26
CA GLU A 319 -13.03 10.13 -28.49
C GLU A 319 -11.79 10.95 -28.06
N GLU A 320 -11.03 10.51 -27.05
CA GLU A 320 -9.77 11.16 -26.65
C GLU A 320 -8.60 10.83 -27.62
N GLU A 321 -8.56 9.62 -28.19
CA GLU A 321 -7.58 9.26 -29.23
C GLU A 321 -7.85 9.99 -30.56
N GLU A 322 -9.11 10.10 -30.99
CA GLU A 322 -9.49 10.82 -32.21
C GLU A 322 -9.29 12.35 -32.08
N ALA A 323 -9.40 12.90 -30.86
CA ALA A 323 -9.10 14.31 -30.57
C ALA A 323 -7.59 14.60 -30.46
N GLN A 324 -6.75 13.61 -30.11
CA GLN A 324 -5.29 13.74 -30.14
C GLN A 324 -4.73 13.59 -31.56
N GLU A 325 -5.28 12.69 -32.38
CA GLU A 325 -4.84 12.52 -33.77
C GLU A 325 -5.23 13.74 -34.64
N ALA A 326 -6.37 14.37 -34.36
CA ALA A 326 -6.79 15.62 -35.04
C ALA A 326 -5.96 16.86 -34.65
N ALA A 327 -5.21 16.82 -33.55
CA ALA A 327 -4.35 17.92 -33.09
C ALA A 327 -2.91 17.84 -33.62
N GLU A 328 -2.47 16.68 -34.13
CA GLU A 328 -1.14 16.50 -34.72
C GLU A 328 -1.07 16.82 -36.22
N ASP A 329 -2.22 16.93 -36.91
CA ASP A 329 -2.30 17.21 -38.35
C ASP A 329 -2.41 18.71 -38.73
N GLU A 330 -2.45 19.64 -37.77
CA GLU A 330 -2.51 21.10 -38.05
C GLU A 330 -1.15 21.85 -37.96
N ASP A 331 -0.03 21.18 -37.67
CA ASP A 331 1.29 21.84 -37.49
C ASP A 331 2.36 21.41 -38.51
N VAL A 332 1.99 21.22 -39.79
CA VAL A 332 2.96 21.05 -40.88
C VAL A 332 2.59 21.87 -42.11
N ASP A 333 2.70 23.20 -42.03
CA ASP A 333 2.88 24.05 -43.22
C ASP A 333 3.34 25.47 -42.86
N ALA A 334 4.63 25.62 -42.54
CA ALA A 334 5.44 26.86 -42.52
C ALA A 334 6.76 26.49 -41.82
N VAL A 335 7.98 26.56 -42.35
CA VAL A 335 8.65 27.49 -43.27
C VAL A 335 9.98 26.78 -43.63
N ASP A 336 10.46 26.90 -44.88
CA ASP A 336 11.87 27.21 -45.21
C ASP A 336 12.15 26.94 -46.70
N GLU A 337 11.81 27.94 -47.52
CA GLU A 337 12.54 28.21 -48.74
C GLU A 337 13.84 28.97 -48.39
N ASP A 338 14.88 28.75 -49.20
CA ASP A 338 16.16 29.47 -49.26
C ASP A 338 17.32 28.96 -48.38
N ALA A 339 18.16 28.09 -48.95
CA ALA A 339 19.58 28.41 -49.19
C ALA A 339 20.36 27.21 -49.77
N GLU A 340 20.29 27.02 -51.08
CA GLU A 340 21.23 26.17 -51.82
C GLU A 340 22.06 27.05 -52.77
N ALA A 341 23.23 27.50 -52.32
CA ALA A 341 24.25 28.07 -53.19
C ALA A 341 25.65 27.92 -52.58
N LEU A 342 26.55 27.34 -53.40
CA LEU A 342 28.02 27.32 -53.31
C LEU A 342 28.68 26.10 -52.66
N ALA A 343 28.71 25.00 -53.42
CA ALA A 343 29.84 24.07 -53.40
C ALA A 343 30.40 23.93 -54.83
N GLY A 344 31.53 24.56 -55.10
CA GLY A 344 32.26 24.41 -56.35
C GLY A 344 33.63 25.06 -56.33
N LEU A 345 34.67 24.22 -56.50
CA LEU A 345 36.05 24.52 -56.93
C LEU A 345 36.97 25.12 -55.84
N THR A 346 38.03 24.47 -55.37
CA THR A 346 39.28 24.07 -56.07
C THR A 346 40.19 23.38 -55.03
N ALA A 347 40.75 22.18 -55.26
CA ALA A 347 42.00 21.86 -55.97
C ALA A 347 43.32 22.28 -55.25
N GLN A 348 44.16 21.27 -54.94
CA GLN A 348 45.64 21.26 -54.79
C GLN A 348 46.24 22.21 -53.73
N GLU A 349 47.08 21.79 -52.78
CA GLU A 349 48.34 21.03 -52.88
C GLU A 349 48.62 20.26 -51.57
#